data_AF-A0A1V2B9X1-F1
#
_entry.id   AF-A0A1V2B9X1-F1
#
_cell.length_a   1.000
_cell.length_b   1.000
_cell.length_c   1.000
_cell.angle_alpha   90.00
_cell.angle_beta   90.00
_cell.angle_gamma   90.00
#
_symmetry.space_group_name_H-M   'P 1'
#
loop_
_entity.id
_entity.type
_entity.pdbx_description
1 polymer ?
#
loop_
_entity_poly.entity_id
_entity_poly.type
_entity_poly.pdbx_seq_one_letter_code
_entity_poly.pdbx_strand_id
1 'polypeptide(L)'
;MVDPEETVLQEINDSILSLAADTSINLIQGTAATGDTWESWENALFACFKDKTFRKKIVYLGPSNLKYLGTILSKDKTLTRRELTYIVPPTELSKFITVGTPVDNCDLTKIKDMSLNFFLSAAINQMSDSLGTAITKYDSVKVTGGKWQIDEIRTDDLIDYLNENATNPKIAGYKKSLLDKNNVVITKVVKITGFSAEVYTNKALSTAVKAELDPSKVLNIANPDSANNQLSFKLNLSSNSKSVVKVSSTGQFYIFGSVLKGTKLD
;
A
#
# COMPACT_ATOMS: atom_id res chain seq x y z
N MET A 1 39.67 11.08 30.77
CA MET A 1 38.87 12.09 30.08
C MET A 1 38.47 11.46 28.76
N VAL A 2 37.19 11.12 28.61
CA VAL A 2 36.68 10.55 27.35
C VAL A 2 36.39 11.72 26.42
N ASP A 3 36.76 11.56 25.15
CA ASP A 3 36.66 12.61 24.14
C ASP A 3 35.18 12.97 23.89
N PRO A 4 34.79 14.26 23.94
CA PRO A 4 33.42 14.69 23.65
C PRO A 4 32.91 14.21 22.27
N GLU A 5 33.79 14.02 21.28
CA GLU A 5 33.39 13.52 19.96
C GLU A 5 33.10 12.01 19.97
N GLU A 6 33.77 11.24 20.80
CA GLU A 6 33.56 9.79 20.93
C GLU A 6 32.25 9.47 21.68
N THR A 7 31.84 10.37 22.58
CA THR A 7 30.57 10.26 23.33
C THR A 7 29.35 10.54 22.44
N VAL A 8 29.46 11.50 21.50
CA VAL A 8 28.38 11.84 20.55
C VAL A 8 28.23 10.75 19.47
N LEU A 9 29.34 10.17 19.01
CA LEU A 9 29.30 9.04 18.07
C LEU A 9 28.69 7.79 18.71
N GLN A 10 28.96 7.53 19.99
CA GLN A 10 28.36 6.43 20.73
C GLN A 10 26.86 6.66 20.97
N GLU A 11 26.41 7.88 21.30
CA GLU A 11 24.98 8.21 21.45
C GLU A 11 24.19 8.12 20.12
N ILE A 12 24.83 8.44 18.99
CA ILE A 12 24.25 8.25 17.65
C ILE A 12 24.20 6.77 17.29
N ASN A 13 25.25 6.00 17.58
CA ASN A 13 25.27 4.56 17.33
C ASN A 13 24.27 3.83 18.22
N ASP A 14 24.10 4.25 19.47
CA ASP A 14 23.12 3.70 20.41
C ASP A 14 21.69 4.14 20.04
N SER A 15 21.51 5.32 19.43
CA SER A 15 20.21 5.74 18.87
C SER A 15 19.86 4.95 17.60
N ILE A 16 20.82 4.69 16.71
CA ILE A 16 20.65 3.88 15.50
C ILE A 16 20.46 2.41 15.87
N LEU A 17 21.18 1.90 16.87
CA LEU A 17 21.00 0.57 17.43
C LEU A 17 19.72 0.47 18.26
N SER A 18 19.18 1.55 18.83
CA SER A 18 17.82 1.55 19.41
C SER A 18 16.75 1.53 18.33
N LEU A 19 16.95 2.24 17.21
CA LEU A 19 16.11 2.16 16.01
C LEU A 19 16.19 0.79 15.33
N ALA A 20 17.31 0.09 15.46
CA ALA A 20 17.53 -1.27 14.97
C ALA A 20 17.19 -2.36 16.01
N ALA A 21 17.20 -2.09 17.31
CA ALA A 21 16.76 -3.02 18.35
C ALA A 21 15.24 -2.96 18.55
N ASP A 22 14.61 -1.86 18.14
CA ASP A 22 13.17 -1.79 17.89
C ASP A 22 12.77 -2.44 16.53
N THR A 23 13.77 -2.94 15.77
CA THR A 23 13.57 -3.94 14.70
C THR A 23 13.53 -5.37 15.25
N SER A 24 12.87 -5.57 16.39
CA SER A 24 11.80 -6.56 16.30
C SER A 24 11.03 -6.16 15.05
N ILE A 25 11.04 -7.03 14.04
CA ILE A 25 10.26 -6.88 12.84
C ILE A 25 8.83 -6.73 13.33
N ASN A 26 8.45 -5.49 13.63
CA ASN A 26 7.13 -4.98 13.57
C ASN A 26 6.87 -5.05 12.07
N LEU A 27 6.60 -6.28 11.62
CA LEU A 27 5.35 -6.66 11.02
C LEU A 27 4.62 -5.39 10.57
N ILE A 28 4.10 -5.47 9.37
CA ILE A 28 2.86 -4.77 9.08
C ILE A 28 1.79 -5.39 10.03
N GLN A 29 1.91 -5.12 11.34
CA GLN A 29 1.01 -5.45 12.42
C GLN A 29 -0.13 -4.48 12.23
N GLY A 30 -1.25 -5.02 11.81
CA GLY A 30 -2.47 -4.28 11.66
C GLY A 30 -2.52 -3.53 10.33
N THR A 31 -3.34 -4.04 9.44
CA THR A 31 -4.59 -3.44 8.91
C THR A 31 -5.36 -2.42 9.79
N ALA A 32 -4.75 -1.92 10.86
CA ALA A 32 -5.10 -0.79 11.70
C ALA A 32 -3.89 0.15 11.78
N ALA A 33 -3.19 0.38 10.66
CA ALA A 33 -2.15 1.40 10.61
C ALA A 33 -2.78 2.73 11.00
N THR A 34 -2.35 3.24 12.14
CA THR A 34 -2.68 4.57 12.67
C THR A 34 -1.47 5.47 12.41
N GLY A 35 -1.67 6.79 12.47
CA GLY A 35 -0.61 7.78 12.28
C GLY A 35 -0.59 8.43 10.90
N ASP A 36 0.35 9.36 10.72
CA ASP A 36 0.36 10.40 9.68
C ASP A 36 0.22 9.88 8.24
N THR A 37 0.73 8.67 7.99
CA THR A 37 0.63 7.98 6.70
C THR A 37 -0.81 7.62 6.36
N TRP A 38 -1.48 6.94 7.29
CA TRP A 38 -2.86 6.50 7.12
C TRP A 38 -3.78 7.71 6.99
N GLU A 39 -3.59 8.69 7.88
CA GLU A 39 -4.34 9.95 7.86
C GLU A 39 -4.14 10.70 6.54
N SER A 40 -2.93 10.69 5.98
CA SER A 40 -2.66 11.35 4.70
C SER A 40 -3.43 10.71 3.54
N TRP A 41 -3.48 9.38 3.47
CA TRP A 41 -4.26 8.68 2.46
C TRP A 41 -5.76 8.79 2.66
N GLU A 42 -6.20 8.75 3.92
CA GLU A 42 -7.60 8.86 4.26
C GLU A 42 -8.13 10.27 3.89
N ASN A 43 -7.38 11.31 4.24
CA ASN A 43 -7.69 12.68 3.84
C ASN A 43 -7.72 12.83 2.31
N ALA A 44 -6.78 12.20 1.59
CA ALA A 44 -6.79 12.16 0.13
C ALA A 44 -8.09 11.54 -0.40
N LEU A 45 -8.38 10.32 0.03
CA LEU A 45 -9.55 9.58 -0.38
C LEU A 45 -10.84 10.38 -0.16
N PHE A 46 -10.97 11.03 1.00
CA PHE A 46 -12.14 11.84 1.34
C PHE A 46 -12.26 13.12 0.54
N ALA A 47 -11.14 13.76 0.18
CA ALA A 47 -11.14 14.88 -0.74
C ALA A 47 -11.63 14.43 -2.14
N CYS A 48 -11.24 13.23 -2.60
CA CYS A 48 -11.59 12.72 -3.93
C CYS A 48 -13.08 12.33 -4.05
N PHE A 49 -13.54 11.38 -3.23
CA PHE A 49 -14.85 10.74 -3.46
C PHE A 49 -16.01 11.44 -2.76
N LYS A 50 -15.72 12.22 -1.71
CA LYS A 50 -16.73 12.85 -0.82
C LYS A 50 -17.79 11.85 -0.28
N ASP A 51 -17.59 10.54 -0.44
CA ASP A 51 -18.53 9.49 -0.03
C ASP A 51 -18.39 9.19 1.46
N LYS A 52 -19.52 9.19 2.18
CA LYS A 52 -19.60 8.90 3.62
C LYS A 52 -19.81 7.42 3.95
N THR A 53 -20.24 6.61 3.00
CA THR A 53 -20.59 5.20 3.20
C THR A 53 -19.36 4.30 3.28
N PHE A 54 -18.36 4.52 2.43
CA PHE A 54 -17.08 3.82 2.52
C PHE A 54 -16.40 4.03 3.89
N ARG A 55 -16.60 5.18 4.54
CA ARG A 55 -15.89 5.65 5.75
C ARG A 55 -15.96 4.75 6.98
N LYS A 56 -17.05 4.01 7.20
CA LYS A 56 -17.32 3.44 8.54
C LYS A 56 -16.58 2.14 8.85
N LYS A 57 -15.96 1.48 7.86
CA LYS A 57 -15.36 0.13 8.02
C LYS A 57 -14.18 -0.14 7.08
N ILE A 58 -13.35 0.87 6.85
CA ILE A 58 -12.15 0.69 6.03
C ILE A 58 -11.03 0.00 6.83
N VAL A 59 -10.23 -0.78 6.13
CA VAL A 59 -8.95 -1.31 6.59
C VAL A 59 -7.87 -0.74 5.69
N TYR A 60 -6.76 -0.37 6.29
CA TYR A 60 -5.59 0.04 5.53
C TYR A 60 -4.87 -1.19 4.99
N LEU A 61 -4.72 -1.27 3.67
CA LEU A 61 -4.03 -2.37 3.01
C LEU A 61 -2.55 -2.04 2.74
N GLY A 62 -2.16 -0.78 2.93
CA GLY A 62 -0.95 -0.24 2.32
C GLY A 62 -1.09 -0.22 0.79
N PRO A 63 -0.09 0.27 0.06
CA PRO A 63 -0.13 0.26 -1.39
C PRO A 63 0.19 -1.17 -1.86
N SER A 64 -0.86 -1.96 -2.09
CA SER A 64 -0.76 -3.41 -2.32
C SER A 64 -1.74 -3.87 -3.39
N ASN A 65 -1.41 -4.90 -4.15
CA ASN A 65 -2.34 -5.61 -5.02
C ASN A 65 -2.59 -7.07 -4.59
N LEU A 66 -2.04 -7.49 -3.45
CA LEU A 66 -2.18 -8.84 -2.90
C LEU A 66 -3.46 -8.99 -2.07
N LYS A 67 -3.87 -7.92 -1.38
CA LYS A 67 -5.14 -7.86 -0.66
C LYS A 67 -6.14 -7.14 -1.56
N TYR A 68 -7.01 -7.89 -2.23
CA TYR A 68 -8.01 -7.38 -3.17
C TYR A 68 -9.40 -7.90 -2.83
N LEU A 69 -10.37 -7.65 -3.70
CA LEU A 69 -11.75 -8.09 -3.51
C LEU A 69 -11.84 -9.60 -3.28
N GLY A 70 -12.59 -9.98 -2.26
CA GLY A 70 -12.79 -11.39 -1.89
C GLY A 70 -11.62 -12.02 -1.13
N THR A 71 -10.57 -11.28 -0.78
CA THR A 71 -9.56 -11.76 0.17
C THR A 71 -10.16 -11.87 1.57
N ILE A 72 -10.02 -13.03 2.20
CA ILE A 72 -10.39 -13.28 3.60
C ILE A 72 -9.19 -12.99 4.49
N LEU A 73 -9.38 -12.11 5.46
CA LEU A 73 -8.41 -11.72 6.46
C LEU A 73 -8.72 -12.36 7.82
N SER A 74 -7.70 -12.58 8.64
CA SER A 74 -7.79 -13.03 10.04
C SER A 74 -8.47 -12.01 10.96
N LYS A 75 -8.65 -12.38 12.24
CA LYS A 75 -9.23 -11.55 13.32
C LYS A 75 -8.64 -10.13 13.44
N ASP A 76 -7.33 -10.07 13.43
CA ASP A 76 -6.52 -8.84 13.49
C ASP A 76 -6.37 -8.18 12.11
N LYS A 77 -6.97 -8.80 11.08
CA LYS A 77 -7.01 -8.40 9.67
C LYS A 77 -5.62 -8.44 8.98
N THR A 78 -4.60 -8.96 9.67
CA THR A 78 -3.20 -8.90 9.22
C THR A 78 -2.88 -10.00 8.21
N LEU A 79 -3.35 -11.22 8.46
CA LEU A 79 -3.02 -12.41 7.70
C LEU A 79 -4.09 -12.70 6.64
N THR A 80 -3.63 -12.90 5.41
CA THR A 80 -4.46 -13.48 4.36
C THR A 80 -4.70 -14.95 4.67
N ARG A 81 -5.97 -15.35 4.83
CA ARG A 81 -6.37 -16.75 5.05
C ARG A 81 -6.61 -17.48 3.73
N ARG A 82 -7.37 -16.83 2.84
CA ARG A 82 -7.77 -17.32 1.52
C ARG A 82 -8.04 -16.14 0.60
N GLU A 83 -7.80 -16.35 -0.68
CA GLU A 83 -8.09 -15.38 -1.74
C GLU A 83 -9.23 -15.89 -2.62
N LEU A 84 -9.93 -14.99 -3.30
CA LEU A 84 -11.01 -15.37 -4.21
C LEU A 84 -10.49 -16.20 -5.39
N THR A 85 -9.28 -15.92 -5.89
CA THR A 85 -8.63 -16.69 -6.96
C THR A 85 -8.37 -18.16 -6.61
N TYR A 86 -8.43 -18.51 -5.32
CA TYR A 86 -8.34 -19.90 -4.87
C TYR A 86 -9.54 -20.73 -5.35
N ILE A 87 -10.71 -20.09 -5.49
CA ILE A 87 -11.97 -20.74 -5.85
C ILE A 87 -12.51 -20.30 -7.22
N VAL A 88 -12.21 -19.08 -7.66
CA VAL A 88 -12.66 -18.52 -8.93
C VAL A 88 -11.47 -18.31 -9.86
N PRO A 89 -11.44 -18.87 -11.07
CA PRO A 89 -10.39 -18.61 -12.05
C PRO A 89 -10.30 -17.11 -12.41
N PRO A 90 -9.10 -16.56 -12.69
CA PRO A 90 -8.93 -15.15 -13.04
C PRO A 90 -9.84 -14.66 -14.18
N THR A 91 -10.15 -15.52 -15.15
CA THR A 91 -11.03 -15.25 -16.30
C THR A 91 -12.49 -15.01 -15.92
N GLU A 92 -12.90 -15.42 -14.72
CA GLU A 92 -14.27 -15.34 -14.23
C GLU A 92 -14.47 -14.32 -13.10
N LEU A 93 -13.39 -13.72 -12.60
CA LEU A 93 -13.45 -12.75 -11.50
C LEU A 93 -14.36 -11.55 -11.82
N SER A 94 -14.44 -11.15 -13.10
CA SER A 94 -15.28 -10.03 -13.55
C SER A 94 -16.77 -10.26 -13.29
N LYS A 95 -17.23 -11.51 -13.17
CA LYS A 95 -18.62 -11.83 -12.82
C LYS A 95 -18.97 -11.38 -11.41
N PHE A 96 -17.99 -11.38 -10.51
CA PHE A 96 -18.15 -11.09 -9.08
C PHE A 96 -17.77 -9.66 -8.73
N ILE A 97 -17.32 -8.84 -9.69
CA ILE A 97 -16.77 -7.51 -9.40
C ILE A 97 -17.56 -6.46 -10.18
N THR A 98 -18.12 -5.52 -9.44
CA THR A 98 -18.59 -4.25 -9.98
C THR A 98 -17.42 -3.28 -10.03
N VAL A 99 -17.01 -2.97 -11.25
CA VAL A 99 -15.93 -2.03 -11.55
C VAL A 99 -16.49 -0.61 -11.44
N GLY A 100 -15.97 0.18 -10.49
CA GLY A 100 -16.44 1.56 -10.31
C GLY A 100 -15.99 2.49 -11.44
N THR A 101 -16.62 3.66 -11.52
CA THR A 101 -16.19 4.73 -12.42
C THR A 101 -14.92 5.40 -11.87
N PRO A 102 -13.83 5.50 -12.65
CA PRO A 102 -12.66 6.25 -12.24
C PRO A 102 -13.00 7.73 -12.04
N VAL A 103 -12.49 8.32 -10.98
CA VAL A 103 -12.46 9.76 -10.76
C VAL A 103 -11.06 10.25 -11.13
N ASP A 104 -11.00 11.20 -12.06
CA ASP A 104 -9.76 11.83 -12.50
C ASP A 104 -9.37 12.98 -11.56
N ASN A 105 -8.07 13.33 -11.56
CA ASN A 105 -7.51 14.57 -10.98
C ASN A 105 -7.80 14.79 -9.48
N CYS A 106 -7.66 13.75 -8.66
CA CYS A 106 -7.53 13.94 -7.21
C CYS A 106 -6.10 14.32 -6.83
N ASP A 107 -5.67 15.49 -7.30
CA ASP A 107 -4.34 16.01 -7.02
C ASP A 107 -4.29 16.59 -5.61
N LEU A 108 -3.28 16.17 -4.85
CA LEU A 108 -2.99 16.71 -3.53
C LEU A 108 -1.64 17.42 -3.54
N THR A 109 -1.68 18.74 -3.48
CA THR A 109 -0.49 19.52 -3.18
C THR A 109 -0.34 19.59 -1.66
N LYS A 110 0.38 18.64 -1.05
CA LYS A 110 0.76 18.70 0.37
C LYS A 110 2.14 19.33 0.52
N ILE A 111 2.17 20.60 0.94
CA ILE A 111 3.40 21.24 1.36
C ILE A 111 3.68 20.74 2.79
N LYS A 112 4.72 19.90 2.95
CA LYS A 112 5.46 19.53 4.18
C LYS A 112 5.30 18.17 4.90
N ASP A 113 4.14 17.49 4.94
CA ASP A 113 4.01 16.36 5.91
C ASP A 113 3.57 15.00 5.35
N MET A 114 3.58 14.79 4.03
CA MET A 114 3.41 13.42 3.52
C MET A 114 4.77 12.72 3.57
N SER A 115 5.01 11.98 4.65
CA SER A 115 6.25 11.22 4.84
C SER A 115 6.55 10.35 3.62
N LEU A 116 7.49 10.77 2.77
CA LEU A 116 7.97 9.98 1.61
C LEU A 116 8.54 8.63 2.02
N ASN A 117 8.99 8.52 3.28
CA ASN A 117 9.38 7.26 3.89
C ASN A 117 8.25 6.22 3.79
N PHE A 118 6.99 6.63 3.63
CA PHE A 118 5.89 5.70 3.46
C PHE A 118 5.90 4.95 2.11
N PHE A 119 6.11 5.64 0.98
CA PHE A 119 6.19 4.98 -0.34
C PHE A 119 7.49 4.23 -0.54
N LEU A 120 8.51 4.73 0.13
CA LEU A 120 9.86 4.40 -0.18
C LEU A 120 10.53 3.66 0.96
N SER A 121 9.99 3.41 2.15
CA SER A 121 10.73 2.69 3.21
C SER A 121 11.23 1.32 2.75
N ALA A 122 10.36 0.53 2.11
CA ALA A 122 10.73 -0.75 1.53
C ALA A 122 11.63 -0.62 0.28
N ALA A 123 11.56 0.51 -0.42
CA ALA A 123 12.30 0.77 -1.65
C ALA A 123 13.63 1.52 -1.44
N ILE A 124 13.76 2.28 -0.36
CA ILE A 124 14.91 3.10 0.10
C ILE A 124 15.99 2.17 0.56
N ASN A 125 15.61 1.05 1.20
CA ASN A 125 16.55 -0.01 1.52
C ASN A 125 17.17 -0.66 0.27
N GLN A 126 16.58 -0.45 -0.92
CA GLN A 126 17.14 -0.86 -2.22
C GLN A 126 17.82 0.30 -2.97
N MET A 127 17.72 1.53 -2.46
CA MET A 127 18.38 2.72 -3.02
C MET A 127 19.72 2.96 -2.32
N SER A 128 20.61 3.74 -2.93
CA SER A 128 21.82 4.15 -2.22
C SER A 128 21.49 5.11 -1.07
N ASP A 129 22.35 5.13 -0.06
CA ASP A 129 22.30 6.11 1.04
C ASP A 129 22.24 7.57 0.53
N SER A 130 22.81 7.83 -0.65
CA SER A 130 22.88 9.16 -1.25
C SER A 130 21.51 9.64 -1.75
N LEU A 131 20.74 8.76 -2.39
CA LEU A 131 19.39 9.05 -2.87
C LEU A 131 18.40 9.09 -1.68
N GLY A 132 18.55 8.18 -0.71
CA GLY A 132 17.80 8.22 0.55
C GLY A 132 18.00 9.53 1.31
N THR A 133 19.24 10.02 1.42
CA THR A 133 19.55 11.32 2.06
C THR A 133 18.96 12.50 1.30
N ALA A 134 19.00 12.48 -0.04
CA ALA A 134 18.43 13.55 -0.87
C ALA A 134 16.91 13.63 -0.72
N ILE A 135 16.24 12.48 -0.64
CA ILE A 135 14.79 12.38 -0.49
C ILE A 135 14.36 12.73 0.94
N THR A 136 15.13 12.42 1.99
CA THR A 136 14.77 12.72 3.39
C THR A 136 14.93 14.19 3.77
N LYS A 137 15.78 14.94 3.07
CA LYS A 137 16.02 16.39 3.29
C LYS A 137 15.24 17.29 2.30
N TYR A 138 14.07 16.83 1.88
CA TYR A 138 13.19 17.55 0.95
C TYR A 138 12.59 18.83 1.57
N ASP A 139 12.27 19.79 0.71
CA ASP A 139 11.58 21.04 1.06
C ASP A 139 10.07 20.89 0.94
N SER A 140 9.59 20.30 -0.17
CA SER A 140 8.17 20.03 -0.40
C SER A 140 7.95 18.80 -1.28
N VAL A 141 6.72 18.29 -1.27
CA VAL A 141 6.30 17.15 -2.09
C VAL A 141 5.00 17.49 -2.79
N LYS A 142 4.94 17.34 -4.10
CA LYS A 142 3.68 17.40 -4.84
C LYS A 142 3.23 15.98 -5.13
N VAL A 143 1.99 15.63 -4.76
CA VAL A 143 1.43 14.30 -5.01
C VAL A 143 0.27 14.40 -5.99
N THR A 144 0.40 13.65 -7.08
CA THR A 144 -0.64 13.46 -8.08
C THR A 144 -1.20 12.07 -7.85
N GLY A 145 -2.43 12.00 -7.32
CA GLY A 145 -3.06 10.74 -6.96
C GLY A 145 -3.40 9.85 -8.17
N GLY A 146 -3.43 10.40 -9.38
CA GLY A 146 -3.81 9.67 -10.59
C GLY A 146 -5.31 9.41 -10.65
N LYS A 147 -5.68 8.26 -11.22
CA LYS A 147 -7.08 7.80 -11.30
C LYS A 147 -7.44 6.98 -10.09
N TRP A 148 -8.51 7.38 -9.41
CA TRP A 148 -9.04 6.66 -8.27
C TRP A 148 -10.33 5.97 -8.62
N GLN A 149 -10.50 4.75 -8.14
CA GLN A 149 -11.67 3.95 -8.46
C GLN A 149 -12.04 3.08 -7.26
N ILE A 150 -13.34 2.97 -6.96
CA ILE A 150 -13.83 2.04 -5.96
C ILE A 150 -14.41 0.83 -6.68
N ASP A 151 -13.76 -0.32 -6.54
CA ASP A 151 -14.29 -1.58 -7.02
C ASP A 151 -14.99 -2.30 -5.87
N GLU A 152 -16.05 -3.03 -6.19
CA GLU A 152 -16.89 -3.71 -5.20
C GLU A 152 -17.15 -5.16 -5.61
N ILE A 153 -17.19 -6.05 -4.63
CA ILE A 153 -17.63 -7.42 -4.83
C ILE A 153 -19.16 -7.44 -4.86
N ARG A 154 -19.71 -8.15 -5.84
CA ARG A 154 -21.14 -8.48 -5.87
C ARG A 154 -21.36 -9.62 -4.90
N THR A 155 -21.76 -9.26 -3.68
CA THR A 155 -21.88 -10.21 -2.57
C THR A 155 -22.90 -11.30 -2.89
N ASP A 156 -24.01 -10.96 -3.52
CA ASP A 156 -25.08 -11.90 -3.82
C ASP A 156 -24.61 -12.94 -4.85
N ASP A 157 -24.01 -12.48 -5.96
CA ASP A 157 -23.41 -13.37 -6.97
C ASP A 157 -22.33 -14.30 -6.36
N LEU A 158 -21.54 -13.79 -5.41
CA LEU A 158 -20.56 -14.62 -4.69
C LEU A 158 -21.23 -15.67 -3.82
N ILE A 159 -22.28 -15.30 -3.08
CA ILE A 159 -23.02 -16.22 -2.19
C ILE A 159 -23.66 -17.33 -3.01
N ASP A 160 -24.32 -16.98 -4.10
CA ASP A 160 -24.94 -17.95 -5.02
C ASP A 160 -23.90 -18.93 -5.55
N TYR A 161 -22.76 -18.42 -6.03
CA TYR A 161 -21.65 -19.27 -6.49
C TYR A 161 -21.12 -20.22 -5.41
N LEU A 162 -20.92 -19.73 -4.18
CA LEU A 162 -20.45 -20.55 -3.06
C LEU A 162 -21.45 -21.65 -2.69
N ASN A 163 -22.75 -21.37 -2.81
CA ASN A 163 -23.82 -22.32 -2.49
C ASN A 163 -24.03 -23.35 -3.59
N GLU A 164 -24.08 -22.94 -4.86
CA GLU A 164 -24.22 -23.83 -6.02
C GLU A 164 -23.07 -24.83 -6.15
N ASN A 165 -21.88 -24.44 -5.71
CA ASN A 165 -20.66 -25.24 -5.84
C ASN A 165 -20.14 -25.77 -4.50
N ALA A 166 -21.02 -25.90 -3.49
CA ALA A 166 -20.65 -26.29 -2.12
C ALA A 166 -19.96 -27.67 -2.01
N THR A 167 -20.15 -28.55 -3.00
CA THR A 167 -19.50 -29.87 -3.06
C THR A 167 -18.01 -29.80 -3.45
N ASN A 168 -17.53 -28.68 -3.99
CA ASN A 168 -16.12 -28.50 -4.32
C ASN A 168 -15.28 -28.28 -3.03
N PRO A 169 -14.25 -29.10 -2.76
CA PRO A 169 -13.45 -28.98 -1.54
C PRO A 169 -12.77 -27.61 -1.35
N LYS A 170 -12.39 -26.93 -2.44
CA LYS A 170 -11.78 -25.59 -2.35
C LYS A 170 -12.80 -24.56 -1.88
N ILE A 171 -14.03 -24.66 -2.38
CA ILE A 171 -15.15 -23.77 -2.02
C ILE A 171 -15.59 -24.04 -0.59
N ALA A 172 -15.71 -25.30 -0.18
CA ALA A 172 -15.94 -25.66 1.22
C ALA A 172 -14.85 -25.09 2.14
N GLY A 173 -13.58 -25.15 1.74
CA GLY A 173 -12.46 -24.58 2.49
C GLY A 173 -12.49 -23.05 2.57
N TYR A 174 -12.88 -22.38 1.49
CA TYR A 174 -13.10 -20.93 1.46
C TYR A 174 -14.28 -20.53 2.35
N LYS A 175 -15.45 -21.17 2.21
CA LYS A 175 -16.65 -20.92 3.04
C LYS A 175 -16.37 -21.17 4.52
N LYS A 176 -15.67 -22.25 4.88
CA LYS A 176 -15.23 -22.49 6.26
C LYS A 176 -14.37 -21.36 6.81
N SER A 177 -13.44 -20.84 6.00
CA SER A 177 -12.59 -19.71 6.39
C SER A 177 -13.40 -18.41 6.50
N LEU A 178 -14.41 -18.22 5.65
CA LEU A 178 -15.29 -17.06 5.65
C LEU A 178 -16.14 -17.02 6.93
N LEU A 179 -16.72 -18.16 7.32
CA LEU A 179 -17.64 -18.27 8.46
C LEU A 179 -16.96 -18.35 9.83
N ASP A 180 -15.63 -18.46 9.87
CA ASP A 180 -14.89 -18.44 11.13
C ASP A 180 -15.15 -17.12 11.88
N LYS A 181 -15.40 -17.22 13.20
CA LYS A 181 -16.04 -16.21 14.07
C LYS A 181 -15.40 -14.82 14.03
N ASN A 182 -14.15 -14.74 13.60
CA ASN A 182 -13.37 -13.51 13.59
C ASN A 182 -12.85 -13.11 12.20
N ASN A 183 -13.06 -13.91 11.17
CA ASN A 183 -12.55 -13.57 9.85
C ASN A 183 -13.47 -12.55 9.18
N VAL A 184 -12.87 -11.74 8.32
CA VAL A 184 -13.58 -10.75 7.51
C VAL A 184 -13.15 -10.88 6.06
N VAL A 185 -14.03 -10.53 5.14
CA VAL A 185 -13.72 -10.50 3.71
C VAL A 185 -13.70 -9.07 3.20
N ILE A 186 -12.76 -8.76 2.32
CA ILE A 186 -12.68 -7.47 1.62
C ILE A 186 -13.78 -7.44 0.55
N THR A 187 -14.66 -6.45 0.65
CA THR A 187 -15.85 -6.32 -0.21
C THR A 187 -15.82 -5.09 -1.09
N LYS A 188 -15.05 -4.07 -0.73
CA LYS A 188 -14.76 -2.94 -1.60
C LYS A 188 -13.28 -2.62 -1.51
N VAL A 189 -12.67 -2.13 -2.58
CA VAL A 189 -11.29 -1.65 -2.58
C VAL A 189 -11.17 -0.30 -3.28
N VAL A 190 -10.28 0.54 -2.77
CA VAL A 190 -9.84 1.74 -3.46
C VAL A 190 -8.66 1.37 -4.32
N LYS A 191 -8.87 1.34 -5.63
CA LYS A 191 -7.87 1.13 -6.66
C LYS A 191 -7.32 2.47 -7.15
N ILE A 192 -6.01 2.55 -7.29
CA ILE A 192 -5.30 3.70 -7.82
C ILE A 192 -4.48 3.27 -9.02
N THR A 193 -4.45 4.12 -10.05
CA THR A 193 -3.63 3.95 -11.25
C THR A 193 -2.99 5.27 -11.65
N GLY A 194 -1.71 5.25 -12.04
CA GLY A 194 -1.00 6.45 -12.51
C GLY A 194 -0.64 7.44 -11.41
N PHE A 195 -0.46 6.97 -10.17
CA PHE A 195 0.08 7.78 -9.08
C PHE A 195 1.47 8.32 -9.42
N SER A 196 1.75 9.57 -9.06
CA SER A 196 3.11 10.13 -9.09
C SER A 196 3.36 11.12 -7.96
N ALA A 197 4.61 11.25 -7.53
CA ALA A 197 5.06 12.26 -6.59
C ALA A 197 6.27 13.00 -7.13
N GLU A 198 6.36 14.30 -6.86
CA GLU A 198 7.52 15.13 -7.14
C GLU A 198 8.08 15.64 -5.81
N VAL A 199 9.31 15.27 -5.50
CA VAL A 199 10.04 15.64 -4.31
C VAL A 199 10.97 16.79 -4.65
N TYR A 200 10.70 17.95 -4.08
CA TYR A 200 11.49 19.16 -4.29
C TYR A 200 12.56 19.22 -3.20
N THR A 201 13.83 19.17 -3.60
CA THR A 201 14.96 19.22 -2.68
C THR A 201 15.45 20.67 -2.52
N ASN A 202 15.90 21.01 -1.32
CA ASN A 202 16.45 22.34 -1.04
C ASN A 202 17.83 22.59 -1.68
N LYS A 203 18.50 21.53 -2.14
CA LYS A 203 19.80 21.57 -2.83
C LYS A 203 19.70 20.88 -4.18
N ALA A 204 20.60 21.25 -5.09
CA ALA A 204 20.75 20.54 -6.34
C ALA A 204 21.19 19.09 -6.10
N LEU A 205 20.60 18.17 -6.86
CA LEU A 205 20.94 16.75 -6.86
C LEU A 205 22.37 16.57 -7.36
N SER A 206 23.15 15.76 -6.63
CA SER A 206 24.51 15.40 -7.00
C SER A 206 24.52 14.56 -8.28
N THR A 207 25.68 14.47 -8.94
CA THR A 207 25.84 13.62 -10.13
C THR A 207 25.56 12.14 -9.82
N ALA A 208 25.96 11.67 -8.63
CA ALA A 208 25.68 10.30 -8.18
C ALA A 208 24.17 10.05 -8.05
N VAL A 209 23.44 10.95 -7.38
CA VAL A 209 21.97 10.85 -7.25
C VAL A 209 21.30 10.90 -8.62
N LYS A 210 21.75 11.77 -9.53
CA LYS A 210 21.20 11.82 -10.89
C LYS A 210 21.41 10.53 -11.70
N ALA A 211 22.55 9.85 -11.51
CA ALA A 211 22.80 8.56 -12.14
C ALA A 211 21.91 7.43 -11.57
N GLU A 212 21.35 7.63 -10.39
CA GLU A 212 20.39 6.71 -9.77
C GLU A 212 18.95 6.96 -10.17
N LEU A 213 18.62 8.18 -10.61
CA LEU A 213 17.32 8.58 -11.14
C LEU A 213 17.15 8.22 -12.62
N ASP A 214 17.75 7.12 -13.05
CA ASP A 214 17.60 6.59 -14.40
C ASP A 214 16.17 6.07 -14.59
N PRO A 215 15.39 6.57 -15.57
CA PRO A 215 14.03 6.09 -15.85
C PRO A 215 13.94 4.59 -16.15
N SER A 216 15.04 3.94 -16.51
CA SER A 216 15.11 2.48 -16.72
C SER A 216 15.23 1.68 -15.43
N LYS A 217 15.55 2.32 -14.30
CA LYS A 217 15.57 1.69 -12.97
C LYS A 217 14.15 1.62 -12.44
N VAL A 218 13.66 0.39 -12.35
CA VAL A 218 12.34 0.05 -11.83
C VAL A 218 12.49 -0.49 -10.42
N LEU A 219 11.92 0.21 -9.44
CA LEU A 219 11.80 -0.29 -8.08
C LEU A 219 10.55 -1.15 -8.00
N ASN A 220 10.74 -2.44 -7.76
CA ASN A 220 9.62 -3.32 -7.47
C ASN A 220 9.27 -3.14 -6.00
N ILE A 221 8.11 -2.55 -5.74
CA ILE A 221 7.53 -2.70 -4.41
C ILE A 221 7.11 -4.17 -4.34
N ALA A 222 7.56 -4.90 -3.34
CA ALA A 222 7.20 -6.30 -3.10
C ALA A 222 6.70 -6.41 -1.66
N ASN A 223 5.70 -7.26 -1.42
CA ASN A 223 5.41 -7.68 -0.06
C ASN A 223 6.52 -8.65 0.35
N PRO A 224 7.29 -8.36 1.42
CA PRO A 224 8.38 -9.24 1.86
C PRO A 224 7.91 -10.66 2.21
N ASP A 225 6.62 -10.86 2.51
CA ASP A 225 6.06 -12.18 2.85
C ASP A 225 5.49 -12.96 1.66
N SER A 226 5.52 -12.41 0.45
CA SER A 226 5.05 -13.09 -0.76
C SER A 226 6.17 -13.97 -1.34
N ALA A 227 6.18 -15.26 -0.98
CA ALA A 227 7.07 -16.27 -1.55
C ALA A 227 7.03 -16.36 -3.09
N ASN A 228 6.00 -15.80 -3.73
CA ASN A 228 5.79 -15.88 -5.17
C ASN A 228 6.08 -14.59 -5.95
N ASN A 229 6.71 -13.55 -5.35
CA ASN A 229 6.92 -12.26 -6.01
C ASN A 229 5.68 -11.78 -6.78
N GLN A 230 4.48 -11.95 -6.20
CA GLN A 230 3.22 -11.57 -6.86
C GLN A 230 3.05 -10.05 -6.74
N LEU A 231 3.91 -9.38 -7.50
CA LEU A 231 4.13 -7.96 -7.78
C LEU A 231 3.37 -6.99 -6.91
N SER A 232 4.02 -6.23 -6.03
CA SER A 232 3.48 -4.90 -5.74
C SER A 232 3.90 -3.97 -6.88
N PHE A 233 3.14 -2.91 -7.09
CA PHE A 233 3.32 -1.95 -8.18
C PHE A 233 4.78 -1.48 -8.32
N LYS A 234 5.13 -1.04 -9.52
CA LYS A 234 6.48 -0.61 -9.86
C LYS A 234 6.60 0.89 -9.69
N LEU A 235 7.70 1.37 -9.13
CA LEU A 235 8.03 2.79 -9.10
C LEU A 235 9.18 3.07 -10.06
N ASN A 236 8.97 4.05 -10.92
CA ASN A 236 10.00 4.63 -11.76
C ASN A 236 10.49 5.92 -11.11
N LEU A 237 11.80 6.04 -11.00
CA LEU A 237 12.46 7.24 -10.51
C LEU A 237 13.00 8.02 -11.70
N SER A 238 12.84 9.33 -11.66
CA SER A 238 13.36 10.23 -12.68
C SER A 238 13.66 11.58 -12.04
N SER A 239 14.30 12.46 -12.81
CA SER A 239 14.49 13.85 -12.45
C SER A 239 14.04 14.74 -13.58
N ASN A 240 13.24 15.76 -13.29
CA ASN A 240 12.78 16.73 -14.29
C ASN A 240 13.55 18.08 -14.19
N SER A 241 14.39 18.25 -13.17
CA SER A 241 15.16 19.47 -12.94
C SER A 241 16.35 19.21 -12.01
N LYS A 242 17.18 20.24 -11.73
CA LYS A 242 18.34 20.08 -10.85
C LYS A 242 17.99 19.73 -9.41
N SER A 243 16.75 19.96 -8.96
CA SER A 243 16.35 19.85 -7.54
C SER A 243 15.02 19.12 -7.36
N VAL A 244 14.64 18.27 -8.31
CA VAL A 244 13.38 17.53 -8.23
C VAL A 244 13.60 16.07 -8.56
N VAL A 245 13.13 15.21 -7.66
CA VAL A 245 13.02 13.77 -7.86
C VAL A 245 11.55 13.46 -8.16
N LYS A 246 11.28 12.85 -9.32
CA LYS A 246 9.95 12.39 -9.67
C LYS A 246 9.86 10.88 -9.49
N VAL A 247 8.89 10.45 -8.71
CA VAL A 247 8.50 9.07 -8.47
C VAL A 247 7.19 8.82 -9.20
N SER A 248 7.09 7.80 -10.04
CA SER A 248 5.85 7.48 -10.76
C SER A 248 5.55 6.00 -10.67
N SER A 249 4.32 5.66 -10.31
CA SER A 249 3.86 4.28 -10.31
C SER A 249 3.58 3.79 -11.73
N THR A 250 3.85 2.52 -11.99
CA THR A 250 3.33 1.79 -13.15
C THR A 250 2.50 0.60 -12.65
N GLY A 251 1.37 0.38 -13.32
CA GLY A 251 0.35 -0.58 -12.89
C GLY A 251 -0.68 0.05 -11.94
N GLN A 252 -1.42 -0.83 -11.26
CA GLN A 252 -2.46 -0.47 -10.31
C GLN A 252 -2.15 -1.03 -8.92
N PHE A 253 -2.62 -0.36 -7.89
CA PHE A 253 -2.53 -0.83 -6.51
C PHE A 253 -3.79 -0.44 -5.74
N TYR A 254 -4.07 -1.18 -4.67
CA TYR A 254 -5.13 -0.90 -3.72
C TYR A 254 -4.54 -0.27 -2.47
N ILE A 255 -5.30 0.60 -1.80
CA ILE A 255 -4.86 1.25 -0.55
C ILE A 255 -5.77 0.94 0.62
N PHE A 256 -7.08 0.99 0.38
CA PHE A 256 -8.09 0.75 1.38
C PHE A 256 -9.01 -0.36 0.95
N GLY A 257 -9.48 -1.14 1.91
CA GLY A 257 -10.54 -2.11 1.72
C GLY A 257 -11.70 -1.87 2.68
N SER A 258 -12.95 -1.98 2.23
CA SER A 258 -14.09 -2.13 3.16
C SER A 258 -14.28 -3.61 3.45
N VAL A 259 -14.54 -3.96 4.72
CA VAL A 259 -14.66 -5.36 5.14
C VAL A 259 -16.04 -5.71 5.70
N LEU A 260 -16.48 -6.94 5.45
CA LEU A 260 -17.67 -7.54 6.07
C LEU A 260 -17.29 -8.80 6.84
N LYS A 261 -18.02 -9.08 7.93
CA LYS A 261 -17.96 -10.39 8.59
C LYS A 261 -18.53 -11.44 7.65
N GLY A 262 -17.87 -12.59 7.53
CA GLY A 262 -18.35 -13.64 6.63
C GLY A 262 -19.70 -14.22 7.02
N THR A 263 -20.08 -14.20 8.30
CA THR A 263 -21.44 -14.56 8.76
C THR A 263 -22.55 -13.63 8.26
N LYS A 264 -22.21 -12.52 7.58
CA LYS A 264 -23.19 -11.65 6.91
C LYS A 264 -23.34 -11.99 5.42
N LEU A 265 -22.60 -13.00 4.96
CA LEU A 265 -22.56 -13.51 3.59
C LEU A 265 -22.94 -15.00 3.57
N ASP A 266 -23.71 -15.47 4.56
CA ASP A 266 -24.27 -16.82 4.61
C ASP A 266 -25.79 -16.73 4.54
#